data_AF-A0A843ILT5-F1
#
_entry.id   AF-A0A843ILT5-F1
#
_cell.length_a   1.000
_cell.length_b   1.000
_cell.length_c   1.000
_cell.angle_alpha   90.00
_cell.angle_beta   90.00
_cell.angle_gamma   90.00
#
_symmetry.space_group_name_H-M   'P 1'
#
loop_
_entity.id
_entity.type
_entity.pdbx_description
1 polymer ?
#
loop_
_entity_poly.entity_id
_entity_poly.type
_entity_poly.pdbx_seq_one_letter_code
_entity_poly.pdbx_strand_id
1 'polypeptide(L)'
;MNIKNFLVMGLVIAIMTLAPLSAADDDVGMLDALDITPFDADTNVTIDGITFNVPKGYGEQKDIAKDDDTYSIGNSKITLSNHQYLNEDGDLLNLQVMFTGDKNLSADKLKSEDGMVKKTINGKEGMYSESDGVAMFIYVQDGKCAQVTADKDVISKVIV
;
A
#
# COMPACT_ATOMS: atom_id res chain seq x y z
N MET A 1 -32.08 8.89 -5.98
CA MET A 1 -30.95 8.01 -5.60
C MET A 1 -29.67 8.82 -5.82
N ASN A 2 -28.99 9.24 -4.75
CA ASN A 2 -27.89 10.22 -4.80
C ASN A 2 -26.56 9.52 -5.11
N ILE A 3 -25.97 9.84 -6.26
CA ILE A 3 -24.69 9.32 -6.79
C ILE A 3 -23.46 9.75 -5.95
N LYS A 4 -23.65 10.60 -4.92
CA LYS A 4 -22.56 11.16 -4.10
C LYS A 4 -21.83 10.13 -3.22
N ASN A 5 -22.36 8.93 -3.02
CA ASN A 5 -21.81 7.93 -2.08
C ASN A 5 -21.17 6.71 -2.77
N PHE A 6 -20.89 6.79 -4.07
CA PHE A 6 -20.51 5.63 -4.88
C PHE A 6 -19.01 5.50 -5.19
N LEU A 7 -18.13 6.43 -4.76
CA LEU A 7 -16.83 6.57 -5.42
C LEU A 7 -15.55 6.41 -4.59
N VAL A 8 -15.60 6.18 -3.28
CA VAL A 8 -14.35 6.23 -2.48
C VAL A 8 -13.66 4.87 -2.31
N MET A 9 -14.28 3.76 -2.71
CA MET A 9 -13.80 2.45 -2.31
C MET A 9 -14.02 1.37 -3.36
N GLY A 10 -13.54 1.64 -4.57
CA GLY A 10 -13.48 0.64 -5.64
C GLY A 10 -12.29 0.85 -6.57
N LEU A 11 -11.32 1.69 -6.16
CA LEU A 11 -10.04 1.79 -6.84
C LEU A 11 -9.02 0.97 -6.04
N VAL A 12 -9.27 -0.34 -5.93
CA VAL A 12 -8.19 -1.30 -5.83
C VAL A 12 -7.49 -1.20 -7.19
N ILE A 13 -6.45 -0.37 -7.30
CA ILE A 13 -5.57 -0.49 -8.46
C ILE A 13 -5.03 -1.90 -8.35
N ALA A 14 -5.47 -2.73 -9.30
CA ALA A 14 -5.04 -4.10 -9.46
C ALA A 14 -3.53 -4.10 -9.30
N ILE A 15 -3.10 -4.79 -8.25
CA ILE A 15 -1.73 -5.18 -7.99
C ILE A 15 -1.19 -5.59 -9.36
N MET A 16 -0.24 -4.83 -9.92
CA MET A 16 0.53 -5.40 -11.02
C MET A 16 1.23 -6.58 -10.37
N THR A 17 0.71 -7.77 -10.66
CA THR A 17 1.36 -9.02 -10.31
C THR A 17 2.70 -8.97 -11.03
N LEU A 18 3.77 -8.62 -10.32
CA LEU A 18 5.08 -9.09 -10.71
C LEU A 18 4.93 -10.62 -10.65
N ALA A 19 4.77 -11.23 -11.83
CA ALA A 19 4.89 -12.66 -11.94
C ALA A 19 6.21 -13.04 -11.25
N PRO A 20 6.27 -14.10 -10.43
CA PRO A 20 7.55 -14.56 -9.92
C PRO A 20 8.42 -14.80 -11.15
N LEU A 21 9.44 -13.96 -11.36
CA LEU A 21 10.46 -14.20 -12.35
C LEU A 21 11.12 -15.48 -11.84
N SER A 22 10.82 -16.62 -12.49
CA SER A 22 11.36 -17.90 -12.03
C SER A 22 12.88 -17.74 -11.98
N ALA A 23 13.45 -17.93 -10.79
CA ALA A 23 14.88 -18.00 -10.58
C ALA A 23 15.44 -19.08 -11.51
N ALA A 24 15.92 -18.67 -12.68
CA ALA A 24 16.81 -19.46 -13.47
C ALA A 24 18.16 -19.33 -12.77
N ASP A 25 18.63 -20.44 -12.23
CA ASP A 25 19.96 -20.66 -11.65
C ASP A 25 21.02 -19.74 -12.26
N ASP A 26 21.31 -18.64 -11.58
CA ASP A 26 22.64 -18.06 -11.40
C ASP A 26 22.49 -16.90 -10.42
N ASP A 27 23.38 -16.91 -9.44
CA ASP A 27 23.56 -16.06 -8.26
C ASP A 27 23.77 -14.57 -8.61
N VAL A 28 22.81 -13.97 -9.34
CA VAL A 28 22.71 -12.54 -9.63
C VAL A 28 21.46 -12.07 -8.91
N GLY A 29 21.65 -11.36 -7.81
CA GLY A 29 20.58 -10.95 -6.91
C GLY A 29 19.44 -10.27 -7.67
N MET A 30 18.19 -10.71 -7.45
CA MET A 30 16.99 -10.13 -8.06
C MET A 30 16.97 -8.60 -7.90
N LEU A 31 17.43 -8.11 -6.75
CA LEU A 31 17.52 -6.69 -6.45
C LEU A 31 18.56 -5.97 -7.32
N ASP A 32 19.72 -6.58 -7.57
CA ASP A 32 20.75 -6.02 -8.46
C ASP A 32 20.23 -5.91 -9.90
N ALA A 33 19.46 -6.90 -10.36
CA ALA A 33 18.83 -6.87 -11.68
C ALA A 33 17.77 -5.77 -11.83
N LEU A 34 17.19 -5.32 -10.70
CA LEU A 34 16.18 -4.28 -10.63
C LEU A 34 16.74 -2.92 -10.14
N ASP A 35 18.05 -2.81 -9.94
CA ASP A 35 18.73 -1.63 -9.35
C ASP A 35 18.10 -1.16 -8.01
N ILE A 36 17.71 -2.13 -7.18
CA ILE A 36 17.10 -1.91 -5.87
C ILE A 36 18.17 -2.00 -4.79
N THR A 37 18.31 -0.97 -3.97
CA THR A 37 19.18 -0.97 -2.79
C THR A 37 18.35 -1.15 -1.52
N PRO A 38 18.45 -2.28 -0.80
CA PRO A 38 17.83 -2.48 0.49
C PRO A 38 18.26 -1.48 1.55
N PHE A 39 17.36 -1.19 2.49
CA PHE A 39 17.69 -0.48 3.70
C PHE A 39 18.43 -1.38 4.70
N ASP A 40 19.55 -0.89 5.25
CA ASP A 40 20.35 -1.58 6.26
C ASP A 40 19.70 -1.63 7.66
N ALA A 41 18.65 -0.85 7.86
CA ALA A 41 17.86 -0.76 9.09
C ALA A 41 16.40 -0.41 8.77
N ASP A 42 15.52 -0.63 9.75
CA ASP A 42 14.15 -0.13 9.72
C ASP A 42 14.15 1.38 9.43
N THR A 43 13.42 1.79 8.40
CA THR A 43 13.48 3.13 7.82
C THR A 43 12.09 3.73 7.73
N ASN A 44 11.91 4.89 8.36
CA ASN A 44 10.67 5.65 8.22
C ASN A 44 10.62 6.36 6.87
N VAL A 45 9.57 6.10 6.10
CA VAL A 45 9.23 6.80 4.85
C VAL A 45 7.95 7.59 5.05
N THR A 46 7.84 8.75 4.42
CA THR A 46 6.61 9.56 4.48
C THR A 46 6.06 9.73 3.08
N ILE A 47 4.85 9.23 2.86
CA ILE A 47 4.14 9.28 1.59
C ILE A 47 2.91 10.13 1.80
N ASP A 48 2.83 11.24 1.07
CA ASP A 48 1.73 12.20 1.15
C ASP A 48 1.31 12.53 2.61
N GLY A 49 2.31 12.77 3.48
CA GLY A 49 2.12 13.14 4.89
C GLY A 49 1.77 12.01 5.85
N ILE A 50 1.68 10.76 5.39
CA ILE A 50 1.54 9.58 6.25
C ILE A 50 2.90 8.88 6.36
N THR A 51 3.37 8.67 7.58
CA THR A 51 4.61 7.96 7.86
C THR A 51 4.35 6.45 7.98
N PHE A 52 5.23 5.67 7.36
CA PHE A 52 5.30 4.22 7.41
C PHE A 52 6.71 3.79 7.81
N ASN A 53 6.85 2.64 8.45
CA ASN A 53 8.13 2.04 8.78
C ASN A 53 8.45 0.91 7.79
N VAL A 54 9.34 1.15 6.84
CA VAL A 54 9.83 0.11 5.92
C VAL A 54 10.85 -0.75 6.67
N PRO A 55 10.63 -2.07 6.83
CA PRO A 55 11.55 -2.92 7.57
C PRO A 55 12.92 -3.01 6.89
N LYS A 56 13.95 -3.28 7.69
CA LYS A 56 15.28 -3.67 7.18
C LYS A 56 15.17 -4.75 6.10
N GLY A 57 15.99 -4.63 5.05
CA GLY A 57 16.09 -5.62 3.97
C GLY A 57 15.16 -5.37 2.79
N TYR A 58 14.19 -4.46 2.93
CA TYR A 58 13.40 -3.97 1.80
C TYR A 58 14.13 -2.80 1.12
N GLY A 59 14.09 -2.74 -0.20
CA GLY A 59 14.56 -1.60 -1.00
C GLY A 59 13.47 -1.09 -1.94
N GLU A 60 13.48 0.20 -2.24
CA GLU A 60 12.46 0.87 -3.04
C GLU A 60 12.59 0.56 -4.54
N GLN A 61 11.47 0.21 -5.18
CA GLN A 61 11.32 0.12 -6.62
C GLN A 61 11.05 1.52 -7.22
N LYS A 62 12.10 2.32 -7.37
CA LYS A 62 12.01 3.72 -7.80
C LYS A 62 11.30 3.93 -9.15
N ASP A 63 11.43 2.97 -10.07
CA ASP A 63 10.78 3.04 -11.39
C ASP A 63 9.25 2.87 -11.32
N ILE A 64 8.74 2.29 -10.23
CA ILE A 64 7.31 2.07 -9.99
C ILE A 64 6.76 3.10 -9.02
N ALA A 65 7.61 3.74 -8.22
CA ALA A 65 7.20 4.79 -7.30
C ALA A 65 6.55 5.95 -8.06
N LYS A 66 5.35 6.31 -7.63
CA LYS A 66 4.57 7.43 -8.19
C LYS A 66 4.06 8.29 -7.06
N ASP A 67 4.21 9.59 -7.23
CA ASP A 67 3.67 10.58 -6.32
C ASP A 67 2.63 11.44 -7.00
N ASP A 68 1.54 11.71 -6.28
CA ASP A 68 0.49 12.66 -6.65
C ASP A 68 -0.21 12.39 -8.00
N ASP A 69 -0.25 11.14 -8.44
CA ASP A 69 -0.94 10.72 -9.65
C ASP A 69 -2.43 11.03 -9.52
N THR A 70 -2.94 11.90 -10.39
CA THR A 70 -4.32 12.40 -10.29
C THR A 70 -5.24 11.73 -11.31
N TYR A 71 -6.24 11.03 -10.81
CA TYR A 71 -7.28 10.35 -11.59
C TYR A 71 -8.60 11.10 -11.49
N SER A 72 -9.31 11.22 -12.62
CA SER A 72 -10.66 11.77 -12.64
C SER A 72 -11.66 10.62 -12.74
N ILE A 73 -12.50 10.45 -11.71
CA ILE A 73 -13.53 9.42 -11.69
C ILE A 73 -14.90 10.08 -11.51
N GLY A 74 -15.68 10.09 -12.59
CA GLY A 74 -16.91 10.88 -12.66
C GLY A 74 -16.61 12.37 -12.44
N ASN A 75 -17.19 12.95 -11.38
CA ASN A 75 -16.99 14.36 -11.00
C ASN A 75 -15.96 14.54 -9.86
N SER A 76 -15.30 13.46 -9.44
CA SER A 76 -14.32 13.48 -8.37
C SER A 76 -12.90 13.44 -8.92
N LYS A 77 -11.97 14.12 -8.23
CA LYS A 77 -10.53 13.98 -8.45
C LYS A 77 -9.95 13.18 -7.29
N ILE A 78 -9.17 12.17 -7.63
CA ILE A 78 -8.45 11.34 -6.67
C ILE A 78 -6.97 11.52 -6.94
N THR A 79 -6.20 11.81 -5.91
CA THR A 79 -4.74 11.84 -5.95
C THR A 79 -4.24 10.58 -5.25
N LEU A 80 -3.27 9.91 -5.86
CA LEU A 80 -2.67 8.67 -5.36
C LEU A 80 -1.15 8.78 -5.39
N SER A 81 -0.53 8.49 -4.25
CA SER A 81 0.89 8.14 -4.20
C SER A 81 1.02 6.63 -3.97
N ASN A 82 1.90 5.97 -4.72
CA ASN A 82 2.18 4.55 -4.66
C ASN A 82 3.69 4.29 -4.59
N HIS A 83 4.14 3.59 -3.56
CA HIS A 83 5.54 3.23 -3.36
C HIS A 83 5.63 1.73 -3.13
N GLN A 84 6.52 1.06 -3.87
CA GLN A 84 6.73 -0.39 -3.76
C GLN A 84 8.15 -0.67 -3.28
N TYR A 85 8.28 -1.70 -2.46
CA TYR A 85 9.56 -2.16 -1.93
C TYR A 85 9.65 -3.69 -2.07
N LEU A 86 10.84 -4.19 -2.38
CA LEU A 86 11.14 -5.62 -2.48
C LEU A 86 12.28 -5.98 -1.54
N ASN A 87 12.24 -7.19 -0.97
CA ASN A 87 13.37 -7.80 -0.28
C ASN A 87 14.09 -8.81 -1.19
N GLU A 88 15.18 -9.41 -0.70
CA GLU A 88 15.96 -10.41 -1.44
C GLU A 88 15.17 -11.68 -1.78
N ASP A 89 14.16 -12.02 -0.97
CA ASP A 89 13.31 -13.19 -1.14
C ASP A 89 12.20 -12.97 -2.21
N GLY A 90 12.03 -11.73 -2.69
CA GLY A 90 10.99 -11.38 -3.66
C GLY A 90 9.67 -10.93 -3.02
N ASP A 91 9.62 -10.78 -1.70
CA ASP A 91 8.41 -10.34 -1.00
C ASP A 91 8.14 -8.85 -1.26
N LEU A 92 6.90 -8.54 -1.62
CA LEU A 92 6.46 -7.20 -1.94
C LEU A 92 5.86 -6.50 -0.72
N LEU A 93 6.38 -5.32 -0.41
CA LEU A 93 5.72 -4.32 0.42
C LEU A 93 5.22 -3.19 -0.47
N ASN A 94 3.91 -2.95 -0.47
CA ASN A 94 3.27 -1.90 -1.25
C ASN A 94 2.54 -0.91 -0.33
N LEU A 95 2.88 0.37 -0.48
CA LEU A 95 2.31 1.49 0.26
C LEU A 95 1.54 2.40 -0.69
N GLN A 96 0.30 2.70 -0.35
CA GLN A 96 -0.56 3.59 -1.12
C GLN A 96 -1.20 4.63 -0.20
N VAL A 97 -1.17 5.89 -0.62
CA VAL A 97 -1.89 6.98 0.04
C VAL A 97 -2.77 7.68 -0.97
N MET A 98 -4.06 7.71 -0.67
CA MET A 98 -5.10 8.24 -1.54
C MET A 98 -5.82 9.41 -0.88
N PHE A 99 -5.94 10.51 -1.63
CA PHE A 99 -6.76 11.66 -1.26
C PHE A 99 -7.90 11.88 -2.26
N THR A 100 -9.13 11.94 -1.76
CA THR A 100 -10.35 12.06 -2.59
C THR A 100 -10.96 13.46 -2.60
N GLY A 101 -10.30 14.45 -1.97
CA GLY A 101 -10.85 15.78 -1.76
C GLY A 101 -11.78 15.90 -0.54
N ASP A 102 -12.28 14.79 0.02
CA ASP A 102 -13.08 14.79 1.25
C ASP A 102 -12.18 14.86 2.49
N LYS A 103 -11.99 16.08 3.01
CA LYS A 103 -11.25 16.30 4.27
C LYS A 103 -11.93 15.69 5.51
N ASN A 104 -13.18 15.28 5.39
CA ASN A 104 -13.93 14.62 6.47
C ASN A 104 -13.97 13.10 6.29
N LEU A 105 -13.06 12.52 5.48
CA LEU A 105 -12.91 11.08 5.39
C LEU A 105 -12.59 10.52 6.79
N SER A 106 -13.27 9.45 7.18
CA SER A 106 -13.08 8.75 8.45
C SER A 106 -13.17 7.24 8.24
N ALA A 107 -12.65 6.45 9.18
CA ALA A 107 -12.66 4.99 9.10
C ALA A 107 -14.10 4.42 8.94
N ASP A 108 -15.11 5.05 9.53
CA ASP A 108 -16.52 4.64 9.37
C ASP A 108 -17.06 4.77 7.95
N LYS A 109 -16.40 5.57 7.10
CA LYS A 109 -16.74 5.72 5.69
C LYS A 109 -16.04 4.69 4.81
N LEU A 110 -15.09 3.92 5.36
CA LEU A 110 -14.57 2.74 4.68
C LEU A 110 -15.70 1.70 4.65
N LYS A 111 -16.13 1.36 3.43
CA LYS A 111 -16.99 0.20 3.23
C LYS A 111 -16.16 -1.07 3.44
N SER A 112 -16.80 -2.17 3.79
CA SER A 112 -16.16 -3.48 3.68
C SER A 112 -16.34 -3.97 2.25
N GLU A 113 -15.26 -4.29 1.54
CA GLU A 113 -15.35 -5.21 0.41
C GLU A 113 -15.51 -6.65 0.94
N ASP A 114 -16.03 -7.54 0.11
CA ASP A 114 -16.20 -8.95 0.49
C ASP A 114 -14.86 -9.56 0.91
N GLY A 115 -14.81 -10.14 2.12
CA GLY A 115 -13.60 -10.72 2.70
C GLY A 115 -12.78 -9.78 3.60
N MET A 116 -13.12 -8.50 3.70
CA MET A 116 -12.48 -7.59 4.65
C MET A 116 -13.20 -7.56 6.01
N VAL A 117 -12.43 -7.62 7.09
CA VAL A 117 -12.90 -7.51 8.47
C VAL A 117 -12.36 -6.25 9.14
N LYS A 118 -13.11 -5.67 10.09
CA LYS A 118 -12.58 -4.57 10.90
C LYS A 118 -11.43 -5.07 11.78
N LYS A 119 -10.33 -4.31 11.82
CA LYS A 119 -9.15 -4.61 12.64
C LYS A 119 -8.49 -3.32 13.11
N THR A 120 -7.86 -3.38 14.28
CA THR A 120 -7.00 -2.29 14.78
C THR A 120 -5.55 -2.76 14.73
N ILE A 121 -4.68 -2.00 14.07
CA ILE A 121 -3.23 -2.26 14.01
C ILE A 121 -2.52 -0.99 14.46
N ASN A 122 -1.68 -1.10 15.49
CA ASN A 122 -0.94 0.02 16.10
C ASN A 122 -1.81 1.26 16.36
N GLY A 123 -3.01 1.04 16.92
CA GLY A 123 -3.95 2.11 17.27
C GLY A 123 -4.72 2.71 16.08
N LYS A 124 -4.48 2.27 14.84
CA LYS A 124 -5.25 2.66 13.65
C LYS A 124 -6.40 1.69 13.46
N GLU A 125 -7.62 2.20 13.44
CA GLU A 125 -8.80 1.42 13.05
C GLU A 125 -8.94 1.38 11.53
N GLY A 126 -9.22 0.21 10.98
CA GLY A 126 -9.31 0.03 9.55
C GLY A 126 -9.96 -1.28 9.12
N MET A 127 -9.89 -1.55 7.83
CA MET A 127 -10.34 -2.78 7.19
C MET A 127 -9.13 -3.66 6.86
N TYR A 128 -9.23 -4.94 7.15
CA TYR A 128 -8.16 -5.92 7.00
C TYR A 128 -8.63 -7.12 6.19
N SER A 129 -7.80 -7.62 5.29
CA SER A 129 -7.96 -8.93 4.67
C SER A 129 -6.62 -9.65 4.59
N GLU A 130 -6.68 -10.97 4.48
CA GLU A 130 -5.51 -11.82 4.30
C GLU A 130 -5.88 -12.92 3.29
N SER A 131 -5.01 -13.16 2.32
CA SER A 131 -5.11 -14.28 1.38
C SER A 131 -3.70 -14.77 1.07
N ASP A 132 -3.48 -16.08 1.15
CA ASP A 132 -2.23 -16.73 0.76
C ASP A 132 -0.97 -16.12 1.40
N GLY A 133 -1.06 -15.73 2.67
CA GLY A 133 0.05 -15.13 3.44
C GLY A 133 0.23 -13.62 3.25
N VAL A 134 -0.41 -13.04 2.24
CA VAL A 134 -0.41 -11.60 1.97
C VAL A 134 -1.57 -10.94 2.72
N ALA A 135 -1.24 -9.93 3.51
CA ALA A 135 -2.19 -9.11 4.23
C ALA A 135 -2.38 -7.75 3.54
N MET A 136 -3.61 -7.26 3.57
CA MET A 136 -3.96 -5.89 3.18
C MET A 136 -4.63 -5.20 4.36
N PHE A 137 -4.19 -3.98 4.66
CA PHE A 137 -4.81 -3.14 5.67
C PHE A 137 -5.07 -1.74 5.13
N ILE A 138 -6.30 -1.28 5.27
CA ILE A 138 -6.76 0.03 4.81
C ILE A 138 -7.22 0.83 6.02
N TYR A 139 -6.65 2.00 6.25
CA TYR A 139 -7.03 2.89 7.34
C TYR A 139 -7.09 4.35 6.88
N VAL A 140 -7.76 5.18 7.66
CA VAL A 140 -7.84 6.62 7.40
C VAL A 140 -6.98 7.38 8.38
N GLN A 141 -6.17 8.30 7.87
CA GLN A 141 -5.37 9.23 8.67
C GLN A 141 -5.35 10.59 7.96
N ASP A 142 -5.58 11.67 8.73
CA ASP A 142 -5.52 13.05 8.24
C ASP A 142 -6.37 13.33 6.99
N GLY A 143 -7.54 12.68 6.89
CA GLY A 143 -8.47 12.81 5.76
C GLY A 143 -8.02 12.06 4.50
N LYS A 144 -7.02 11.20 4.59
CA LYS A 144 -6.48 10.36 3.51
C LYS A 144 -6.65 8.89 3.82
N CYS A 145 -6.77 8.09 2.78
CA CYS A 145 -6.84 6.64 2.88
C CYS A 145 -5.45 6.06 2.66
N ALA A 146 -4.91 5.38 3.66
CA ALA A 146 -3.67 4.62 3.55
C ALA A 146 -3.99 3.13 3.34
N GLN A 147 -3.36 2.51 2.36
CA GLN A 147 -3.39 1.07 2.12
C GLN A 147 -1.98 0.52 2.22
N VAL A 148 -1.81 -0.50 3.05
CA VAL A 148 -0.58 -1.28 3.18
C VAL A 148 -0.87 -2.69 2.70
N THR A 149 -0.07 -3.21 1.79
CA THR A 149 -0.09 -4.61 1.35
C THR A 149 1.30 -5.19 1.56
N ALA A 150 1.39 -6.27 2.32
CA ALA A 150 2.66 -6.90 2.70
C ALA A 150 2.39 -8.33 3.19
N ASP A 151 3.43 -9.10 3.47
CA ASP A 151 3.26 -10.32 4.27
C ASP A 151 2.58 -10.02 5.60
N LYS A 152 1.74 -10.96 6.05
CA LYS A 152 0.98 -10.82 7.29
C LYS A 152 1.84 -10.56 8.52
N ASP A 153 3.08 -11.07 8.53
CA ASP A 153 4.03 -10.93 9.63
C ASP A 153 4.83 -9.62 9.55
N VAL A 154 4.70 -8.88 8.45
CA VAL A 154 5.34 -7.60 8.18
C VAL A 154 4.37 -6.44 8.41
N ILE A 155 3.09 -6.59 8.08
CA ILE A 155 2.11 -5.48 8.04
C ILE A 155 2.02 -4.68 9.34
N SER A 156 2.09 -5.33 10.51
CA SER A 156 2.03 -4.62 11.81
C SER A 156 3.30 -3.88 12.17
N LYS A 157 4.43 -4.16 11.52
CA LYS A 157 5.69 -3.42 11.69
C LYS A 157 5.72 -2.16 10.82
N VAL A 158 4.93 -2.14 9.75
CA VAL A 158 4.90 -1.05 8.76
C VAL A 158 4.05 0.12 9.20
N ILE A 159 2.94 -0.15 9.88
CA ILE A 159 1.99 0.86 10.33
C ILE A 159 2.52 1.49 11.63
N VAL A 160 2.58 2.83 11.72
CA VAL A 160 3.15 3.56 12.86
C VAL A 160 2.13 4.42 13.60
#